data_AF-A0A2Z6QD28-F1
#
_entry.id   AF-A0A2Z6QD28-F1
#
_cell.length_a   1.000
_cell.length_b   1.000
_cell.length_c   1.000
_cell.angle_alpha   90.00
_cell.angle_beta   90.00
_cell.angle_gamma   90.00
#
_symmetry.space_group_name_H-M   'P 1'
#
loop_
_entity.id
_entity.type
_entity.pdbx_description
1 polymer ?
#
loop_
_entity_poly.entity_id
_entity_poly.type
_entity_poly.pdbx_seq_one_letter_code
_entity_poly.pdbx_strand_id
1 'polypeptide(L)'
;MCIYSDLEIFMVNRYNLRIASIIIENTGGRLKKIITDYCYYDDFEEDSLILIRKIYENCPLIEELCLILLPSKNHFTELEKLLKVCQNLKSLLIDMFDTNDRKTEEKFLKNGEELLKTLIRSAPSNLSEIRFLYGFTFSLEALEEFLEKWKGRALSILISSYIYENEDYIR
;
A
#
# COMPACT_ATOMS: atom_id res chain seq x y z
N MET A 1 13.88 27.14 -0.83
CA MET A 1 13.33 25.77 -0.76
C MET A 1 14.29 24.88 -1.52
N CYS A 2 14.68 23.72 -0.98
CA CYS A 2 15.62 22.82 -1.65
C CYS A 2 14.87 21.99 -2.70
N ILE A 3 15.37 21.97 -3.93
CA ILE A 3 14.78 21.21 -5.04
C ILE A 3 15.64 19.95 -5.25
N TYR A 4 15.00 18.80 -5.34
CA TYR A 4 15.63 17.48 -5.44
C TYR A 4 15.34 16.84 -6.80
N SER A 5 15.59 17.57 -7.89
CA SER A 5 15.16 17.26 -9.28
C SER A 5 15.61 15.91 -9.85
N ASP A 6 16.65 15.33 -9.27
CA ASP A 6 17.30 14.11 -9.75
C ASP A 6 17.18 12.95 -8.73
N LEU A 7 16.33 13.11 -7.71
CA LEU A 7 16.04 12.06 -6.73
C LEU A 7 15.05 11.04 -7.29
N GLU A 8 15.54 9.85 -7.62
CA GLU A 8 14.71 8.74 -8.13
C GLU A 8 14.27 7.73 -7.05
N ILE A 9 15.03 7.61 -5.96
CA ILE A 9 14.76 6.67 -4.86
C ILE A 9 14.74 7.44 -3.55
N PHE A 10 13.66 7.29 -2.79
CA PHE A 10 13.50 7.92 -1.49
C PHE A 10 13.10 6.89 -0.42
N MET A 11 13.86 6.82 0.66
CA MET A 11 13.62 5.91 1.78
C MET A 11 13.37 6.73 3.05
N VAL A 12 12.26 6.46 3.72
CA VAL A 12 11.75 7.23 4.86
C VAL A 12 11.78 6.36 6.11
N ASN A 13 12.41 6.88 7.15
CA ASN A 13 12.56 6.23 8.46
C ASN A 13 11.48 6.74 9.45
N ARG A 14 11.31 6.02 10.58
CA ARG A 14 10.09 5.81 11.38
C ARG A 14 9.34 7.00 12.01
N TYR A 15 9.72 8.24 11.71
CA TYR A 15 9.22 9.44 12.41
C TYR A 15 8.92 10.62 11.47
N ASN A 16 8.78 10.38 10.16
CA ASN A 16 8.98 11.47 9.21
C ASN A 16 8.07 11.51 7.98
N LEU A 17 6.83 11.00 8.06
CA LEU A 17 5.88 11.03 6.95
C LEU A 17 5.55 12.47 6.50
N ARG A 18 5.48 13.43 7.44
CA ARG A 18 5.30 14.85 7.13
C ARG A 18 6.46 15.48 6.37
N ILE A 19 7.71 15.26 6.79
CA ILE A 19 8.88 15.76 6.05
C ILE A 19 9.06 14.99 4.74
N ALA A 20 8.72 13.70 4.69
CA ALA A 20 8.69 12.93 3.46
C ALA A 20 7.73 13.54 2.43
N SER A 21 6.53 13.94 2.86
CA SER A 21 5.57 14.66 2.03
C SER A 21 6.15 15.97 1.47
N ILE A 22 6.82 16.77 2.31
CA ILE A 22 7.50 18.02 1.89
C ILE A 22 8.64 17.73 0.90
N ILE A 23 9.43 16.67 1.09
CA ILE A 23 10.51 16.28 0.17
C ILE A 23 9.91 15.83 -1.17
N ILE A 24 8.85 15.02 -1.16
CA ILE A 24 8.14 14.51 -2.33
C ILE A 24 7.65 15.65 -3.24
N GLU A 25 7.00 16.67 -2.67
CA GLU A 25 6.59 17.89 -3.39
C GLU A 25 7.74 18.61 -4.10
N ASN A 26 8.98 18.44 -3.61
CA ASN A 26 10.17 19.12 -4.10
C ASN A 26 11.06 18.24 -5.01
N THR A 27 10.63 17.04 -5.39
CA THR A 27 11.42 16.11 -6.25
C THR A 27 11.29 16.36 -7.75
N GLY A 28 10.41 17.25 -8.20
CA GLY A 28 10.16 17.47 -9.63
C GLY A 28 9.59 16.26 -10.38
N GLY A 29 9.03 15.29 -9.65
CA GLY A 29 8.30 14.14 -10.17
C GLY A 29 9.11 13.02 -10.81
N ARG A 30 10.42 12.94 -10.51
CA ARG A 30 11.30 11.85 -10.98
C ARG A 30 11.42 10.65 -10.05
N LEU A 31 10.72 10.66 -8.90
CA LEU A 31 10.69 9.52 -7.99
C LEU A 31 10.09 8.27 -8.68
N LYS A 32 10.89 7.21 -8.71
CA LYS A 32 10.52 5.86 -9.17
C LYS A 32 10.29 4.90 -8.00
N LYS A 33 10.89 5.16 -6.84
CA LYS A 33 10.78 4.29 -5.66
C LYS A 33 10.62 5.07 -4.37
N ILE A 34 9.59 4.75 -3.58
CA ILE A 34 9.40 5.27 -2.22
C ILE A 34 9.21 4.08 -1.28
N ILE A 35 10.01 4.01 -0.22
CA ILE A 35 9.85 3.04 0.88
C ILE A 35 9.60 3.79 2.19
N THR A 36 8.51 3.48 2.88
CA THR A 36 8.28 3.87 4.27
C THR A 36 8.50 2.70 5.21
N ASP A 37 9.38 2.84 6.21
CA ASP A 37 9.50 1.90 7.34
C ASP A 37 8.41 2.17 8.39
N TYR A 38 8.13 1.18 9.24
CA TYR A 38 7.06 1.17 10.24
C TYR A 38 7.07 2.40 11.15
N CYS A 39 6.02 3.23 11.06
CA CYS A 39 5.79 4.38 11.92
C CYS A 39 4.47 4.18 12.70
N TYR A 40 4.45 4.41 14.00
CA TYR A 40 3.21 4.78 14.70
C TYR A 40 3.50 5.87 15.74
N TYR A 41 2.72 6.94 15.66
CA TYR A 41 2.74 8.13 16.51
C TYR A 41 1.38 8.83 16.40
N ASP A 42 1.08 9.78 17.28
CA ASP A 42 -0.28 10.31 17.47
C ASP A 42 -0.90 10.88 16.17
N ASP A 43 -0.14 11.64 15.38
CA ASP A 43 -0.61 12.26 14.12
C ASP A 43 -0.53 11.32 12.89
N PHE A 44 -0.26 10.02 13.09
CA PHE A 44 0.00 9.08 11.98
C PHE A 44 -1.14 8.99 10.96
N GLU A 45 -2.42 9.00 11.38
CA GLU A 45 -3.56 8.93 10.44
C GLU A 45 -3.62 10.13 9.48
N GLU A 46 -3.35 11.35 9.97
CA GLU A 46 -3.37 12.53 9.11
C GLU A 46 -2.14 12.53 8.19
N ASP A 47 -0.95 12.29 8.74
CA ASP A 47 0.30 12.30 8.00
C ASP A 47 0.39 11.20 6.93
N SER A 48 -0.16 10.01 7.17
CA SER A 48 -0.20 8.93 6.16
C SER A 48 -1.17 9.26 5.01
N LEU A 49 -2.32 9.87 5.30
CA LEU A 49 -3.24 10.39 4.27
C LEU A 49 -2.60 11.51 3.46
N ILE A 50 -1.90 12.44 4.10
CA ILE A 50 -1.14 13.51 3.42
C ILE A 50 -0.07 12.88 2.51
N LEU A 51 0.69 11.91 3.00
CA LEU A 51 1.74 11.25 2.22
C LEU A 51 1.18 10.58 0.96
N ILE A 52 0.11 9.78 1.07
CA ILE A 52 -0.52 9.13 -0.09
C ILE A 52 -0.96 10.17 -1.13
N ARG A 53 -1.54 11.30 -0.69
CA ARG A 53 -1.90 12.43 -1.56
C ARG A 53 -0.69 13.02 -2.26
N LYS A 54 0.39 13.29 -1.53
CA LYS A 54 1.61 13.88 -2.12
C LYS A 54 2.32 12.94 -3.08
N ILE A 55 2.28 11.63 -2.85
CA ILE A 55 2.77 10.64 -3.81
C ILE A 55 1.99 10.72 -5.12
N TYR A 56 0.65 10.66 -5.10
CA TYR A 56 -0.11 10.66 -6.36
C TYR A 56 -0.14 12.05 -7.03
N GLU A 57 -0.04 13.14 -6.27
CA GLU A 57 0.03 14.50 -6.82
C GLU A 57 1.37 14.79 -7.53
N ASN A 58 2.48 14.24 -7.03
CA ASN A 58 3.82 14.65 -7.46
C ASN A 58 4.65 13.53 -8.12
N CYS A 59 4.31 12.25 -7.97
CA CYS A 59 5.14 11.11 -8.43
C CYS A 59 4.43 10.22 -9.47
N PRO A 60 3.97 10.73 -10.62
CA PRO A 60 3.28 9.93 -11.63
C PRO A 60 4.16 8.84 -12.27
N LEU A 61 5.49 8.98 -12.16
CA LEU A 61 6.48 8.02 -12.68
C LEU A 61 6.84 6.90 -11.69
N ILE A 62 6.18 6.83 -10.53
CA ILE A 62 6.51 5.86 -9.49
C ILE A 62 6.31 4.41 -9.98
N GLU A 63 7.31 3.56 -9.73
CA GLU A 63 7.35 2.15 -10.15
C GLU A 63 7.27 1.18 -8.96
N GLU A 64 7.77 1.58 -7.79
CA GLU A 64 7.74 0.78 -6.56
C GLU A 64 7.33 1.61 -5.34
N LEU A 65 6.36 1.10 -4.58
CA LEU A 65 5.88 1.72 -3.36
C LEU A 65 5.83 0.72 -2.21
N CYS A 66 6.32 1.12 -1.05
CA CYS A 66 5.91 0.55 0.24
C CYS A 66 5.05 1.58 0.97
N LEU A 67 3.83 1.20 1.36
CA LEU A 67 2.87 2.04 2.07
C LEU A 67 2.42 1.36 3.36
N ILE A 68 2.15 2.18 4.38
CA ILE A 68 1.46 1.75 5.61
C ILE A 68 0.08 2.40 5.59
N LEU A 69 -0.96 1.60 5.80
CA LEU A 69 -2.35 2.03 5.75
C LEU A 69 -3.04 1.77 7.09
N LEU A 70 -4.02 2.59 7.45
CA LEU A 70 -5.02 2.22 8.45
C LEU A 70 -6.21 1.53 7.78
N PRO A 71 -6.96 0.65 8.50
CA PRO A 71 -8.19 0.03 8.02
C PRO A 71 -9.37 1.02 8.01
N SER A 72 -9.19 2.20 7.40
CA SER A 72 -10.19 3.28 7.35
C SER A 72 -10.62 3.62 5.92
N LYS A 73 -11.90 3.99 5.76
CA LYS A 73 -12.48 4.34 4.45
C LYS A 73 -11.67 5.44 3.73
N ASN A 74 -11.09 6.36 4.49
CA ASN A 74 -10.25 7.43 3.95
C ASN A 74 -8.99 6.85 3.29
N HIS A 75 -8.30 5.92 3.94
CA HIS A 75 -7.09 5.28 3.40
C HIS A 75 -7.37 4.51 2.12
N PHE A 76 -8.42 3.69 2.09
CA PHE A 76 -8.82 3.00 0.86
C PHE A 76 -9.20 3.99 -0.26
N THR A 77 -9.88 5.09 0.06
CA THR A 77 -10.24 6.13 -0.92
C THR A 77 -9.02 6.83 -1.51
N GLU A 78 -7.99 7.14 -0.70
CA GLU A 78 -6.76 7.76 -1.20
C GLU A 78 -5.87 6.74 -1.95
N LEU A 79 -5.83 5.47 -1.52
CA LEU A 79 -5.17 4.38 -2.24
C LEU A 79 -5.78 4.19 -3.63
N GLU A 80 -7.10 4.24 -3.78
CA GLU A 80 -7.75 4.16 -5.10
C GLU A 80 -7.30 5.29 -6.05
N LYS A 81 -7.19 6.52 -5.55
CA LYS A 81 -6.70 7.65 -6.36
C LYS A 81 -5.24 7.43 -6.76
N LEU A 82 -4.41 6.99 -5.82
CA LEU A 82 -3.01 6.67 -6.08
C LEU A 82 -2.87 5.61 -7.18
N LEU A 83 -3.59 4.49 -7.07
CA LEU A 83 -3.54 3.40 -8.05
C LEU A 83 -4.02 3.86 -9.44
N LYS A 84 -5.01 4.77 -9.50
CA LYS A 84 -5.54 5.34 -10.75
C LYS A 84 -4.58 6.35 -11.39
N VAL A 85 -3.80 7.10 -10.62
CA VAL A 85 -2.85 8.10 -11.15
C VAL A 85 -1.48 7.48 -11.49
N CYS A 86 -0.96 6.62 -10.61
CA CYS A 86 0.38 6.06 -10.69
C CYS A 86 0.45 4.86 -11.65
N GLN A 87 0.16 5.07 -12.94
CA GLN A 87 0.09 4.01 -13.95
C GLN A 87 1.41 3.29 -14.24
N ASN A 88 2.55 3.83 -13.80
CA ASN A 88 3.86 3.18 -13.90
C ASN A 88 4.16 2.17 -12.77
N LEU A 89 3.28 2.05 -11.76
CA LEU A 89 3.51 1.20 -10.59
C LEU A 89 3.58 -0.28 -10.99
N LYS A 90 4.71 -0.92 -10.70
CA LYS A 90 5.04 -2.33 -11.00
C LYS A 90 5.01 -3.22 -9.76
N SER A 91 5.44 -2.68 -8.60
CA SER A 91 5.44 -3.38 -7.31
C SER A 91 4.81 -2.51 -6.22
N LEU A 92 3.94 -3.13 -5.42
CA LEU A 92 3.26 -2.48 -4.30
C LEU A 92 3.35 -3.36 -3.04
N LEU A 93 4.07 -2.86 -2.05
CA LEU A 93 4.14 -3.42 -0.71
C LEU A 93 3.17 -2.66 0.19
N ILE A 94 2.36 -3.39 0.96
CA ILE A 94 1.34 -2.81 1.83
C ILE A 94 1.44 -3.44 3.21
N ASP A 95 1.64 -2.60 4.21
CA ASP A 95 1.42 -2.91 5.62
C ASP A 95 0.11 -2.28 6.09
N MET A 96 -0.64 -2.96 6.96
CA MET A 96 -1.85 -2.40 7.57
C MET A 96 -1.76 -2.40 9.08
N PHE A 97 -1.89 -1.19 9.63
CA PHE A 97 -1.83 -0.93 11.04
C PHE A 97 -3.22 -0.65 11.61
N ASP A 98 -3.71 -1.54 12.48
CA ASP A 98 -4.88 -1.27 13.32
C ASP A 98 -4.43 -0.68 14.66
N THR A 99 -4.92 0.52 14.98
CA THR A 99 -4.65 1.25 16.24
C THR A 99 -5.40 0.65 17.43
N ASN A 100 -6.35 -0.24 17.18
CA ASN A 100 -7.17 -0.87 18.20
C ASN A 100 -6.50 -2.14 18.74
N ASP A 101 -6.26 -2.18 20.06
CA ASP A 101 -5.63 -3.30 20.78
C ASP A 101 -6.25 -4.68 20.48
N ARG A 102 -7.54 -4.72 20.13
CA ARG A 102 -8.23 -5.96 19.77
C ARG A 102 -8.00 -6.31 18.31
N LYS A 103 -6.81 -6.84 18.02
CA LYS A 103 -6.51 -7.52 16.76
C LYS A 103 -7.27 -8.86 16.73
N THR A 104 -8.16 -9.02 15.76
CA THR A 104 -8.94 -10.25 15.55
C THR A 104 -8.81 -10.71 14.10
N GLU A 105 -8.94 -12.02 13.88
CA GLU A 105 -8.90 -12.59 12.54
C GLU A 105 -10.01 -12.03 11.63
N GLU A 106 -11.23 -11.87 12.15
CA GLU A 106 -12.35 -11.24 11.44
C GLU A 106 -11.99 -9.84 10.88
N LYS A 107 -11.25 -9.03 11.65
CA LYS A 107 -10.77 -7.73 11.19
C LYS A 107 -9.73 -7.87 10.08
N PHE A 108 -8.75 -8.75 10.26
CA PHE A 108 -7.71 -8.97 9.24
C PHE A 108 -8.29 -9.53 7.95
N LEU A 109 -9.32 -10.37 8.02
CA LEU A 109 -10.06 -10.90 6.88
C LEU A 109 -10.79 -9.77 6.15
N LYS A 110 -11.55 -8.96 6.89
CA LYS A 110 -12.24 -7.79 6.33
C LYS A 110 -11.28 -6.78 5.70
N ASN A 111 -10.14 -6.53 6.33
CA ASN A 111 -9.08 -5.67 5.80
C ASN A 111 -8.53 -6.22 4.48
N GLY A 112 -8.29 -7.53 4.42
CA GLY A 112 -7.82 -8.22 3.22
C GLY A 112 -8.83 -8.14 2.09
N GLU A 113 -10.10 -8.48 2.34
CA GLU A 113 -11.17 -8.37 1.36
C GLU A 113 -11.34 -6.96 0.79
N GLU A 114 -11.40 -5.93 1.64
CA GLU A 114 -11.56 -4.54 1.17
C GLU A 114 -10.33 -4.07 0.37
N LEU A 115 -9.13 -4.56 0.71
CA LEU A 115 -7.93 -4.32 -0.09
C LEU A 115 -7.98 -5.04 -1.45
N LEU A 116 -8.35 -6.32 -1.50
CA LEU A 116 -8.49 -7.07 -2.77
C LEU A 116 -9.53 -6.41 -3.68
N LYS A 117 -10.71 -6.05 -3.15
CA LYS A 117 -11.73 -5.28 -3.88
C LYS A 117 -11.19 -3.95 -4.39
N THR A 118 -10.39 -3.25 -3.59
CA THR A 118 -9.75 -1.97 -3.96
C THR A 118 -8.75 -2.13 -5.10
N LEU A 119 -7.92 -3.18 -5.05
CA LEU A 119 -6.96 -3.55 -6.09
C LEU A 119 -7.67 -3.92 -7.41
N ILE A 120 -8.68 -4.79 -7.37
CA ILE A 120 -9.52 -5.13 -8.55
C ILE A 120 -10.12 -3.87 -9.18
N ARG A 121 -10.58 -2.92 -8.33
CA ARG A 121 -11.30 -1.70 -8.71
C ARG A 121 -10.41 -0.57 -9.27
N SER A 122 -9.09 -0.62 -9.06
CA SER A 122 -8.22 0.55 -9.32
C SER A 122 -6.78 0.26 -9.76
N ALA A 123 -6.27 -0.97 -9.62
CA ALA A 123 -4.84 -1.23 -9.83
C ALA A 123 -4.39 -0.96 -11.29
N PRO A 124 -3.25 -0.28 -11.49
CA PRO A 124 -2.76 0.06 -12.82
C PRO A 124 -2.36 -1.21 -13.58
N SER A 125 -2.43 -1.18 -14.91
CA SER A 125 -2.19 -2.36 -15.77
C SER A 125 -0.78 -2.95 -15.65
N ASN A 126 0.20 -2.11 -15.28
CA ASN A 126 1.60 -2.49 -15.07
C ASN A 126 1.89 -3.15 -13.71
N LEU A 127 0.93 -3.13 -12.76
CA LEU A 127 1.13 -3.75 -11.45
C LEU A 127 1.30 -5.27 -11.61
N SER A 128 2.49 -5.75 -11.24
CA SER A 128 2.97 -7.12 -11.46
C SER A 128 3.48 -7.80 -10.20
N GLU A 129 3.68 -7.06 -9.11
CA GLU A 129 4.01 -7.60 -7.79
C GLU A 129 3.18 -6.91 -6.72
N ILE A 130 2.61 -7.71 -5.81
CA ILE A 130 1.92 -7.22 -4.61
C ILE A 130 2.48 -7.98 -3.42
N ARG A 131 2.93 -7.24 -2.39
CA ARG A 131 3.42 -7.83 -1.13
C ARG A 131 2.54 -7.36 0.02
N PHE A 132 1.75 -8.29 0.54
CA PHE A 132 1.00 -8.09 1.77
C PHE A 132 1.96 -8.36 2.94
N LEU A 133 2.17 -7.33 3.77
CA LEU A 133 2.99 -7.41 4.96
C LEU A 133 2.13 -7.85 6.15
N TYR A 134 1.85 -6.98 7.12
CA TYR A 134 1.03 -7.30 8.28
C TYR A 134 -0.38 -6.67 8.16
N GLY A 135 -1.31 -7.12 9.02
CA GLY A 135 -2.66 -6.54 9.15
C GLY A 135 -3.75 -7.11 8.24
N PHE A 136 -3.44 -8.15 7.48
CA PHE A 136 -4.33 -8.81 6.53
C PHE A 136 -4.37 -10.33 6.72
N THR A 137 -5.54 -10.92 6.50
CA THR A 137 -5.74 -12.32 6.15
C THR A 137 -6.75 -12.37 5.00
N PHE A 138 -6.90 -13.52 4.34
CA PHE A 138 -7.81 -13.67 3.22
C PHE A 138 -8.49 -15.04 3.31
N SER A 139 -9.78 -15.09 2.98
CA SER A 139 -10.47 -16.35 2.70
C SER A 139 -10.01 -16.88 1.33
N LEU A 140 -10.15 -18.19 1.13
CA LEU A 140 -9.86 -18.82 -0.16
C LEU A 140 -10.74 -18.21 -1.26
N GLU A 141 -12.03 -18.02 -1.00
CA GLU A 141 -13.01 -17.42 -1.93
C GLU A 141 -12.60 -16.01 -2.40
N ALA A 142 -12.13 -15.15 -1.47
CA ALA A 142 -11.70 -13.79 -1.82
C ALA A 142 -10.41 -13.78 -2.66
N LEU A 143 -9.47 -14.71 -2.40
CA LEU A 143 -8.28 -14.88 -3.22
C LEU A 143 -8.61 -15.46 -4.61
N GLU A 144 -9.53 -16.42 -4.69
CA GLU A 144 -10.01 -16.98 -5.95
C GLU A 144 -10.70 -15.91 -6.81
N GLU A 145 -11.63 -15.12 -6.25
CA GLU A 145 -12.24 -14.00 -6.98
C GLU A 145 -11.18 -13.02 -7.49
N PHE A 146 -10.25 -12.62 -6.62
CA PHE A 146 -9.16 -11.71 -6.97
C PHE A 146 -8.30 -12.23 -8.13
N LEU A 147 -7.86 -13.49 -8.07
CA LEU A 147 -7.04 -14.12 -9.11
C LEU A 147 -7.81 -14.30 -10.42
N GLU A 148 -9.11 -14.62 -10.37
CA GLU A 148 -9.99 -14.66 -11.54
C GLU A 148 -10.08 -13.29 -12.22
N LYS A 149 -10.22 -12.20 -11.46
CA LYS A 149 -10.20 -10.82 -12.01
C LYS A 149 -8.82 -10.38 -12.52
N TRP A 150 -7.74 -10.99 -12.04
CA TRP A 150 -6.36 -10.66 -12.45
C TRP A 150 -5.84 -11.44 -13.67
N LYS A 151 -6.64 -12.37 -14.22
CA LYS A 151 -6.27 -13.19 -15.37
C LYS A 151 -5.81 -12.37 -16.57
N GLY A 152 -4.82 -12.92 -17.29
CA GLY A 152 -4.22 -12.28 -18.47
C GLY A 152 -3.10 -11.28 -18.15
N ARG A 153 -2.74 -11.09 -16.88
CA ARG A 153 -1.63 -10.24 -16.42
C ARG A 153 -0.61 -11.06 -15.63
N ALA A 154 0.66 -10.71 -15.72
CA ALA A 154 1.68 -11.26 -14.83
C ALA A 154 1.44 -10.75 -13.40
N LEU A 155 1.50 -11.64 -12.42
CA LEU A 155 1.38 -11.30 -11.01
C LEU A 155 2.25 -12.20 -10.13
N SER A 156 3.06 -11.56 -9.29
CA SER A 156 3.74 -12.13 -8.14
C SER A 156 2.99 -11.69 -6.88
N ILE A 157 2.66 -12.62 -5.98
CA ILE A 157 2.08 -12.32 -4.68
C ILE A 157 3.02 -12.83 -3.59
N LEU A 158 3.31 -11.98 -2.61
CA LEU A 158 3.90 -12.39 -1.34
C LEU A 158 2.91 -12.07 -0.22
N ILE A 159 2.61 -13.05 0.64
CA ILE A 159 1.81 -12.86 1.86
C ILE A 159 2.72 -13.15 3.04
N SER A 160 2.96 -12.15 3.90
CA SER A 160 3.96 -12.19 4.98
C SER A 160 3.29 -12.35 6.35
N SER A 161 2.45 -13.38 6.50
CA SER A 161 1.80 -13.67 7.77
C SER A 161 2.82 -14.11 8.83
N TYR A 162 2.79 -13.47 10.00
CA TYR A 162 3.08 -14.20 11.23
C TYR A 162 1.77 -14.86 11.67
N ILE A 163 1.79 -16.20 11.76
CA ILE A 163 0.66 -17.10 12.09
C ILE A 163 -0.29 -17.38 10.89
N TYR A 164 0.00 -18.45 10.16
CA TYR A 164 -1.01 -19.25 9.43
C TYR A 164 -1.05 -20.66 10.06
N GLU A 165 -1.90 -20.82 11.08
CA GLU A 165 -2.53 -22.10 11.41
C GLU A 165 -4.04 -21.93 11.16
N ASN A 166 -4.42 -21.71 9.90
CA ASN A 166 -5.82 -21.76 9.50
C ASN A 166 -6.16 -23.20 9.10
N GLU A 167 -7.20 -23.78 9.71
CA GLU A 167 -7.62 -25.16 9.42
C GLU A 167 -8.03 -25.31 7.94
N ASP A 168 -8.54 -24.25 7.30
CA ASP A 168 -8.91 -24.22 5.86
C ASP A 168 -7.73 -24.49 4.90
N TYR A 169 -6.48 -24.30 5.32
CA TYR A 169 -5.29 -24.63 4.50
C TYR A 169 -4.69 -26.01 4.84
N ILE A 170 -5.23 -26.71 5.84
CA ILE A 170 -4.77 -28.04 6.26
C ILE A 170 -5.70 -29.08 5.64
N ARG A 171 -5.22 -29.69 4.55
CA ARG A 171 -5.96 -30.64 3.71
C ARG A 171 -5.73 -32.10 4.10
#